data_AF-A0A218PX61-F1
#
_entry.id   AF-A0A218PX61-F1
#
_cell.length_a   1.000
_cell.length_b   1.000
_cell.length_c   1.000
_cell.angle_alpha   90.00
_cell.angle_beta   90.00
_cell.angle_gamma   90.00
#
_symmetry.space_group_name_H-M   'P 1'
#
loop_
_entity.id
_entity.type
_entity.pdbx_description
1 polymer ?
#
loop_
_entity_poly.entity_id
_entity_poly.type
_entity_poly.pdbx_seq_one_letter_code
_entity_poly.pdbx_strand_id
1 'polypeptide(L)'
;MLQPHLSNGQPNDNGSYPSSEESPNGTGSVDILQELNRLEDLILYGFCIPLIGRTLVDEDKLIEQIDYIRISLPATFQEAAIILQQKEEVLLEAEEYGQQIIEIAQAKRAQILAESDIIRQVEQEAEQLRRQVQQECEAMMQATLTEIDQKRRMCQEELDELRQTAIAQAHDIENGADEYADNVLEGIEQDLKDMLRILTNGRQQLRHDVPSQRNSHPPQKK
;
A
#
# COMPACT_ATOMS: atom_id res chain seq x y z
N MET A 1 40.45 -14.35 11.37
CA MET A 1 40.53 -14.76 9.96
C MET A 1 39.79 -13.72 9.14
N LEU A 2 40.53 -13.13 8.21
CA LEU A 2 40.21 -12.28 7.04
C LEU A 2 38.83 -11.57 6.93
N GLN A 3 38.91 -10.24 6.82
CA GLN A 3 37.84 -9.30 6.44
C GLN A 3 37.48 -9.44 4.95
N PRO A 4 36.24 -9.16 4.52
CA PRO A 4 35.94 -8.86 3.12
C PRO A 4 35.83 -7.34 2.92
N HIS A 5 36.75 -6.79 2.11
CA HIS A 5 36.67 -5.42 1.62
C HIS A 5 35.57 -5.32 0.56
N LEU A 6 34.59 -4.45 0.79
CA LEU A 6 33.65 -3.97 -0.22
C LEU A 6 34.44 -3.14 -1.25
N SER A 7 34.64 -3.70 -2.45
CA SER A 7 35.15 -2.96 -3.60
C SER A 7 33.95 -2.35 -4.34
N ASN A 8 33.77 -1.05 -4.16
CA ASN A 8 32.90 -0.22 -4.98
C ASN A 8 33.41 -0.26 -6.43
N GLY A 9 32.82 -1.12 -7.26
CA GLY A 9 32.93 -1.02 -8.71
C GLY A 9 31.87 -0.05 -9.22
N GLN A 10 32.26 1.20 -9.47
CA GLN A 10 31.44 2.16 -10.21
C GLN A 10 30.99 1.54 -11.54
N PRO A 11 29.78 1.85 -12.05
CA PRO A 11 29.46 1.57 -13.43
C PRO A 11 30.37 2.48 -14.25
N ASN A 12 31.33 1.89 -14.97
CA ASN A 12 32.07 2.62 -15.99
C ASN A 12 31.09 2.96 -17.11
N ASP A 13 30.45 4.11 -16.94
CA ASP A 13 29.75 4.86 -17.95
C ASP A 13 30.81 5.41 -18.90
N ASN A 14 31.32 4.52 -19.75
CA ASN A 14 32.20 4.90 -20.83
C ASN A 14 31.71 4.17 -22.07
N GLY A 15 30.62 4.68 -22.63
CA GLY A 15 30.25 4.52 -24.03
C GLY A 15 31.28 5.17 -24.95
N SER A 16 32.55 4.84 -24.77
CA SER A 16 33.57 5.06 -25.78
C SER A 16 33.40 3.95 -26.81
N TYR A 17 32.58 4.22 -27.81
CA TYR A 17 32.79 3.59 -29.10
C TYR A 17 34.24 3.93 -29.50
N PRO A 18 35.12 2.96 -29.73
CA PRO A 18 36.35 3.26 -30.45
C PRO A 18 35.90 3.76 -31.82
N SER A 19 36.10 5.05 -32.05
CA SER A 19 35.92 5.69 -33.35
C SER A 19 36.71 4.87 -34.36
N SER A 20 35.99 4.04 -35.11
CA SER A 20 36.57 3.21 -36.17
C SER A 20 36.68 4.09 -37.41
N GLU A 21 37.50 5.13 -37.32
CA GLU A 21 38.01 5.89 -38.47
C GLU A 21 39.47 5.51 -38.68
N GLU A 22 39.72 4.23 -38.87
CA GLU A 22 40.87 3.78 -39.65
C GLU A 22 40.30 2.92 -40.76
N SER A 23 39.98 3.57 -41.88
CA SER A 23 39.99 2.85 -43.15
C SER A 23 41.41 2.29 -43.28
N PRO A 24 41.61 0.97 -43.30
CA PRO A 24 42.93 0.42 -43.54
C PRO A 24 43.28 0.86 -44.96
N ASN A 25 44.24 1.76 -45.07
CA ASN A 25 44.81 2.18 -46.33
C ASN A 25 45.42 0.92 -46.95
N GLY A 26 44.67 0.29 -47.85
CA GLY A 26 45.02 -0.95 -48.52
C GLY A 26 46.23 -0.71 -49.39
N THR A 27 47.40 -1.05 -48.86
CA THR A 27 48.65 -1.12 -49.61
C THR A 27 48.51 -2.13 -50.75
N GLY A 28 48.43 -1.63 -51.99
CA GLY A 28 48.78 -2.39 -53.20
C GLY A 28 47.67 -2.71 -54.19
N SER A 29 46.41 -2.32 -53.96
CA SER A 29 45.36 -2.49 -54.96
C SER A 29 45.50 -1.41 -56.04
N VAL A 30 45.68 -1.83 -57.30
CA VAL A 30 45.65 -0.94 -58.46
C VAL A 30 44.36 -0.11 -58.39
N ASP A 31 44.50 1.21 -58.25
CA ASP A 31 43.36 2.10 -58.16
C ASP A 31 42.78 2.27 -59.57
N ILE A 32 41.76 1.45 -59.87
CA ILE A 32 41.14 1.38 -61.20
C ILE A 32 40.64 2.77 -61.63
N LEU A 33 40.18 3.59 -60.69
CA LEU A 33 39.75 4.96 -60.97
C LEU A 33 40.92 5.81 -61.45
N GLN A 34 42.09 5.66 -60.84
CA GLN A 34 43.29 6.39 -61.25
C GLN A 34 43.75 5.97 -62.66
N GLU A 35 43.69 4.68 -62.99
CA GLU A 35 44.08 4.18 -64.31
C GLU A 35 43.05 4.51 -65.41
N LEU A 36 41.77 4.57 -65.06
CA LEU A 36 40.72 5.08 -65.94
C LEU A 36 40.85 6.58 -66.18
N ASN A 37 41.18 7.37 -65.14
CA ASN A 37 41.47 8.80 -65.30
C ASN A 37 42.70 9.02 -66.18
N ARG A 38 43.73 8.17 -66.05
CA ARG A 38 44.92 8.23 -66.91
C ARG A 38 44.60 7.91 -68.37
N LEU A 39 43.68 6.96 -68.61
CA LEU A 39 43.16 6.66 -69.94
C LEU A 39 42.35 7.84 -70.50
N GLU A 40 41.52 8.47 -69.66
CA GLU A 40 40.75 9.67 -70.00
C GLU A 40 41.66 10.84 -70.36
N ASP A 41 42.70 11.11 -69.57
CA ASP A 41 43.69 12.15 -69.83
C ASP A 41 44.42 11.93 -71.17
N LEU A 42 44.74 10.68 -71.49
CA LEU A 42 45.41 10.31 -72.74
C LEU A 42 44.52 10.58 -73.97
N ILE A 43 43.20 10.55 -73.80
CA ILE A 43 42.19 10.87 -74.82
C ILE A 43 41.86 12.38 -74.85
N LEU A 44 41.82 13.05 -73.70
CA LEU A 44 41.47 14.48 -73.60
C LEU A 44 42.61 15.42 -73.98
N TYR A 45 43.86 15.09 -73.63
CA TYR A 45 45.05 15.91 -73.92
C TYR A 45 45.76 15.52 -75.23
N GLY A 46 45.21 14.57 -75.98
CA GLY A 46 45.69 14.22 -77.32
C GLY A 46 45.54 15.38 -78.32
N PHE A 47 46.28 15.32 -79.43
CA PHE A 47 46.28 16.40 -80.42
C PHE A 47 44.91 16.47 -81.12
N CYS A 48 44.10 17.46 -80.73
CA CYS A 48 42.78 17.70 -81.32
C CYS A 48 42.91 18.26 -82.75
N ILE A 49 42.26 17.62 -83.71
CA ILE A 49 42.21 18.09 -85.10
C ILE A 49 41.03 19.05 -85.26
N PRO A 50 41.24 20.37 -85.43
CA PRO A 50 40.15 21.34 -85.56
C PRO A 50 39.32 21.08 -86.83
N LEU A 51 38.01 21.33 -86.77
CA LEU A 51 36.95 21.01 -87.75
C LEU A 51 36.51 19.54 -87.88
N ILE A 52 37.31 18.56 -87.45
CA ILE A 52 36.99 17.12 -87.65
C ILE A 52 36.42 16.48 -86.37
N GLY A 53 36.62 17.11 -85.20
CA GLY A 53 36.15 16.59 -83.91
C GLY A 53 36.83 15.28 -83.50
N ARG A 54 38.04 15.01 -84.02
CA ARG A 54 38.82 13.81 -83.73
C ARG A 54 40.08 14.17 -82.95
N THR A 55 40.37 13.38 -81.93
CA THR A 55 41.63 13.44 -81.18
C THR A 55 42.60 12.42 -81.77
N LEU A 56 43.82 12.88 -82.07
CA LEU A 56 44.92 12.00 -82.47
C LEU A 56 45.62 11.49 -81.20
N VAL A 57 45.60 10.17 -81.03
CA VAL A 57 46.10 9.47 -79.85
C VAL A 57 47.20 8.49 -80.28
N ASP A 58 48.20 8.33 -79.43
CA ASP A 58 49.26 7.34 -79.58
C ASP A 58 48.66 5.95 -79.34
N GLU A 59 48.51 5.17 -80.42
CA GLU A 59 47.87 3.85 -80.42
C GLU A 59 48.59 2.91 -79.45
N ASP A 60 49.92 2.90 -79.46
CA ASP A 60 50.72 1.98 -78.63
C ASP A 60 50.48 2.26 -77.14
N LYS A 61 50.52 3.54 -76.74
CA LYS A 61 50.27 3.94 -75.34
C LYS A 61 48.82 3.71 -74.90
N LEU A 62 47.86 3.91 -75.79
CA LEU A 62 46.44 3.68 -75.49
C LEU A 62 46.16 2.19 -75.27
N ILE A 63 46.72 1.33 -76.14
CA ILE A 63 46.59 -0.12 -76.03
C ILE A 63 47.27 -0.63 -74.75
N GLU A 64 48.48 -0.16 -74.44
CA GLU A 64 49.16 -0.52 -73.19
C GLU A 64 48.33 -0.17 -71.95
N GLN A 65 47.70 1.01 -71.93
CA GLN A 65 46.86 1.45 -70.82
C GLN A 65 45.57 0.62 -70.70
N ILE A 66 44.93 0.29 -71.83
CA ILE A 66 43.74 -0.58 -71.85
C ILE A 66 44.10 -2.00 -71.39
N ASP A 67 45.22 -2.55 -71.86
CA ASP A 67 45.69 -3.88 -71.46
C ASP A 67 46.06 -3.93 -69.98
N TYR A 68 46.67 -2.87 -69.46
CA TYR A 68 46.95 -2.76 -68.03
C TYR A 68 45.68 -2.79 -67.17
N ILE A 69 44.65 -2.01 -67.54
CA ILE A 69 43.34 -2.04 -66.87
C ILE A 69 42.72 -3.44 -67.02
N ARG A 70 42.76 -4.03 -68.21
CA ARG A 70 42.18 -5.35 -68.49
C ARG A 70 42.82 -6.48 -67.66
N ILE A 71 44.11 -6.40 -67.40
CA ILE A 71 44.85 -7.40 -66.61
C ILE A 71 44.63 -7.20 -65.11
N SER A 72 44.53 -5.95 -64.64
CA SER A 72 44.43 -5.62 -63.21
C SER A 72 43.00 -5.66 -62.65
N LEU A 73 41.99 -5.39 -63.47
CA LEU A 73 40.58 -5.29 -63.08
C LEU A 73 39.94 -6.61 -62.62
N PRO A 74 40.25 -7.80 -63.18
CA PRO A 74 39.72 -9.07 -62.67
C PRO A 74 40.20 -9.40 -61.24
N ALA A 75 41.46 -9.10 -60.92
CA ALA A 75 42.06 -9.40 -59.62
C ALA A 75 41.46 -8.53 -58.50
N THR A 76 41.25 -7.24 -58.77
CA THR A 76 40.62 -6.30 -57.84
C THR A 76 39.16 -6.64 -57.56
N PHE A 77 38.38 -7.10 -58.56
CA PHE A 77 37.03 -7.62 -58.30
C PHE A 77 37.00 -8.92 -57.50
N GLN A 78 37.99 -9.80 -57.69
CA GLN A 78 38.13 -10.99 -56.86
C GLN A 78 38.46 -10.65 -55.40
N GLU A 79 39.37 -9.71 -55.16
CA GLU A 79 39.65 -9.20 -53.81
C GLU A 79 38.40 -8.58 -53.18
N ALA A 80 37.66 -7.74 -53.91
CA ALA A 80 36.42 -7.15 -53.40
C ALA A 80 35.37 -8.22 -53.05
N ALA A 81 35.25 -9.28 -53.86
CA ALA A 81 34.36 -10.40 -53.58
C ALA A 81 34.78 -11.17 -52.32
N ILE A 82 36.08 -11.39 -52.11
CA ILE A 82 36.61 -12.03 -50.91
C ILE A 82 36.32 -11.18 -49.67
N ILE A 83 36.55 -9.86 -49.75
CA ILE A 83 36.27 -8.94 -48.64
C ILE A 83 34.78 -8.94 -48.28
N LEU A 84 33.89 -8.95 -49.29
CA LEU A 84 32.45 -9.06 -49.07
C LEU A 84 32.07 -10.38 -48.38
N GLN A 85 32.66 -11.49 -48.81
CA GLN A 85 32.43 -12.79 -48.18
C GLN A 85 32.93 -12.81 -46.73
N GLN A 86 34.12 -12.29 -46.47
CA GLN A 86 34.68 -12.20 -45.12
C GLN A 86 33.85 -11.29 -44.22
N LYS A 87 33.33 -10.18 -44.75
CA LYS A 87 32.42 -9.29 -44.00
C LYS A 87 31.17 -10.05 -43.56
N GLU A 88 30.56 -10.82 -44.46
CA GLU A 88 29.35 -11.59 -44.15
C GLU A 88 29.63 -12.64 -43.06
N GLU A 89 30.78 -13.31 -43.13
CA GLU A 89 31.22 -14.29 -42.13
C GLU A 89 31.41 -13.64 -40.75
N VAL A 90 32.08 -12.49 -40.68
CA VAL A 90 32.29 -11.75 -39.42
C VAL A 90 30.97 -11.27 -38.83
N LEU A 91 30.01 -10.83 -39.67
CA LEU A 91 28.69 -10.42 -39.18
C LEU A 91 27.93 -11.60 -38.57
N LEU A 92 27.95 -12.76 -39.24
CA LEU A 92 27.29 -13.97 -38.75
C LEU A 92 27.91 -14.43 -37.41
N GLU A 93 29.23 -14.43 -37.32
CA GLU A 93 29.95 -14.79 -36.08
C GLU A 93 29.62 -13.80 -34.94
N ALA A 94 29.58 -12.51 -35.23
CA ALA A 94 29.23 -11.49 -34.25
C ALA A 94 27.78 -11.62 -33.76
N GLU A 95 26.85 -11.94 -34.65
CA GLU A 95 25.45 -12.20 -34.30
C GLU A 95 25.32 -13.45 -33.40
N GLU A 96 25.99 -14.55 -33.76
CA GLU A 96 25.99 -15.77 -32.98
C GLU A 96 26.60 -15.55 -31.59
N TYR A 97 27.72 -14.84 -31.53
CA TYR A 97 28.37 -14.47 -30.27
C TYR A 97 27.47 -13.57 -29.40
N GLY A 98 26.82 -12.58 -30.01
CA GLY A 98 25.86 -11.72 -29.32
C GLY A 98 24.69 -12.51 -28.73
N GLN A 99 24.16 -13.46 -29.50
CA GLN A 99 23.08 -14.34 -29.05
C GLN A 99 23.52 -15.23 -27.88
N GLN A 100 24.74 -15.79 -27.93
CA GLN A 100 25.31 -16.57 -26.84
C GLN A 100 25.47 -15.76 -25.55
N ILE A 101 25.93 -14.50 -25.64
CA ILE A 101 26.04 -13.62 -24.46
C ILE A 101 24.67 -13.43 -23.80
N ILE A 102 23.63 -13.16 -24.60
CA ILE A 102 22.28 -12.97 -24.07
C ILE A 102 21.80 -14.24 -23.36
N GLU A 103 22.02 -15.41 -23.96
CA GLU A 103 21.61 -16.69 -23.39
C GLU A 103 22.33 -16.98 -22.07
N ILE A 104 23.66 -16.77 -22.02
CA ILE A 104 24.46 -16.92 -20.80
C ILE A 104 23.99 -15.96 -19.71
N ALA A 105 23.73 -14.70 -20.06
CA ALA A 105 23.26 -13.69 -19.10
C ALA A 105 21.88 -14.06 -18.53
N GLN A 106 20.96 -14.54 -19.39
CA GLN A 106 19.64 -15.00 -18.96
C GLN A 106 19.73 -16.25 -18.07
N ALA A 107 20.55 -17.23 -18.45
CA ALA A 107 20.79 -18.42 -17.65
C ALA A 107 21.39 -18.07 -16.28
N LYS A 108 22.36 -17.16 -16.25
CA LYS A 108 22.96 -16.71 -14.99
C LYS A 108 21.97 -15.94 -14.11
N ARG A 109 21.12 -15.10 -14.70
CA ARG A 109 20.02 -14.44 -13.99
C ARG A 109 19.06 -15.45 -13.37
N ALA A 110 18.64 -16.46 -14.14
CA ALA A 110 17.75 -17.52 -13.64
C ALA A 110 18.41 -18.31 -12.52
N GLN A 111 19.70 -18.63 -12.65
CA GLN A 111 20.48 -19.27 -11.58
C GLN A 111 20.55 -18.41 -10.33
N ILE A 112 20.89 -17.12 -10.44
CA ILE A 112 20.95 -16.21 -9.28
C ILE A 112 19.58 -16.10 -8.63
N LEU A 113 18.49 -16.05 -9.40
CA LEU A 113 17.13 -15.99 -8.84
C LEU A 113 16.73 -17.31 -8.16
N ALA A 114 17.18 -18.45 -8.68
CA ALA A 114 16.93 -19.77 -8.10
C ALA A 114 17.81 -20.04 -6.86
N GLU A 115 19.05 -19.57 -6.86
CA GLU A 115 19.97 -19.57 -5.70
C GLU A 115 19.58 -18.51 -4.67
N SER A 116 18.82 -17.49 -5.09
CA SER A 116 18.26 -16.49 -4.21
C SER A 116 17.15 -17.12 -3.39
N ASP A 117 17.54 -17.67 -2.23
CA ASP A 117 16.69 -18.09 -1.12
C ASP A 117 15.72 -16.98 -0.64
N ILE A 118 15.79 -15.77 -1.21
CA ILE A 118 14.96 -14.62 -0.89
C ILE A 118 13.47 -14.95 -1.00
N ILE A 119 13.02 -15.63 -2.06
CA ILE A 119 11.58 -15.96 -2.18
C ILE A 119 11.16 -16.89 -1.03
N ARG A 120 11.94 -17.94 -0.76
CA ARG A 120 11.66 -18.88 0.32
C ARG A 120 11.71 -18.21 1.70
N GLN A 121 12.66 -17.30 1.89
CA GLN A 121 12.81 -16.53 3.12
C GLN A 121 11.63 -15.57 3.32
N VAL A 122 11.21 -14.85 2.29
CA VAL A 122 10.04 -13.96 2.32
C VAL A 122 8.77 -14.76 2.60
N GLU A 123 8.61 -15.95 2.01
CA GLU A 123 7.48 -16.84 2.31
C GLU A 123 7.49 -17.31 3.77
N GLN A 124 8.65 -17.70 4.29
CA GLN A 124 8.80 -18.11 5.70
C GLN A 124 8.50 -16.96 6.66
N GLU A 125 9.03 -15.77 6.40
CA GLU A 125 8.79 -14.56 7.20
C GLU A 125 7.31 -14.15 7.14
N ALA A 126 6.69 -14.20 5.96
CA ALA A 126 5.26 -13.92 5.80
C ALA A 126 4.40 -14.94 6.57
N GLU A 127 4.77 -16.22 6.56
CA GLU A 127 4.05 -17.25 7.31
C GLU A 127 4.23 -17.08 8.83
N GLN A 128 5.43 -16.70 9.29
CA GLN A 128 5.67 -16.36 10.68
C GLN A 128 4.84 -15.14 11.13
N LEU A 129 4.84 -14.06 10.34
CA LEU A 129 4.05 -12.87 10.61
C LEU A 129 2.55 -13.19 10.68
N ARG A 130 2.03 -13.99 9.73
CA ARG A 130 0.63 -14.43 9.75
C ARG A 130 0.29 -15.22 11.01
N ARG A 131 1.16 -16.16 11.41
CA ARG A 131 0.98 -16.93 12.65
C ARG A 131 0.98 -16.03 13.88
N GLN A 132 1.91 -15.08 13.95
CA GLN A 132 1.99 -14.13 15.06
C GLN A 132 0.71 -13.28 15.15
N VAL A 133 0.28 -12.67 14.05
CA VAL A 133 -0.94 -11.85 14.03
C VAL A 133 -2.17 -12.67 14.43
N GLN A 134 -2.26 -13.93 13.98
CA GLN A 134 -3.37 -14.80 14.35
C GLN A 134 -3.38 -15.10 15.85
N GLN A 135 -2.22 -15.41 16.44
CA GLN A 135 -2.07 -15.64 17.88
C GLN A 135 -2.40 -14.38 18.70
N GLU A 136 -1.94 -13.21 18.25
CA GLU A 136 -2.23 -11.94 18.92
C GLU A 136 -3.73 -11.59 18.86
N CYS A 137 -4.38 -11.79 17.71
CA CYS A 137 -5.83 -11.62 17.59
C CYS A 137 -6.60 -12.58 18.51
N GLU A 138 -6.22 -13.85 18.56
CA GLU A 138 -6.87 -14.85 19.41
C GLU A 138 -6.70 -14.49 20.90
N ALA A 139 -5.49 -14.11 21.31
CA ALA A 139 -5.20 -13.66 22.67
C ALA A 139 -6.00 -12.39 23.04
N MET A 140 -6.08 -11.42 22.13
CA MET A 140 -6.86 -10.19 22.34
C MET A 140 -8.35 -10.47 22.45
N MET A 141 -8.89 -11.37 21.62
CA MET A 141 -10.29 -11.78 21.70
C MET A 141 -10.58 -12.48 23.03
N GLN A 142 -9.71 -13.37 23.48
CA GLN A 142 -9.85 -14.07 24.75
C GLN A 142 -9.78 -13.12 25.95
N ALA A 143 -8.86 -12.15 25.92
CA ALA A 143 -8.78 -11.10 26.93
C ALA A 143 -10.08 -10.28 26.97
N THR A 144 -10.58 -9.85 25.81
CA THR A 144 -11.81 -9.07 25.70
C THR A 144 -13.03 -9.83 26.23
N LEU A 145 -13.15 -11.13 25.92
CA LEU A 145 -14.22 -11.96 26.45
C LEU A 145 -14.16 -12.06 27.98
N THR A 146 -12.95 -12.23 28.52
CA THR A 146 -12.74 -12.28 29.97
C THR A 146 -13.14 -10.98 30.65
N GLU A 147 -12.79 -9.83 30.06
CA GLU A 147 -13.19 -8.51 30.55
C GLU A 147 -14.70 -8.30 30.50
N ILE A 148 -15.35 -8.73 29.41
CA ILE A 148 -16.82 -8.65 29.27
C ILE A 148 -17.50 -9.48 30.37
N ASP A 149 -17.04 -10.70 30.61
CA ASP A 149 -17.61 -11.57 31.64
C ASP A 149 -17.36 -11.04 33.04
N GLN A 150 -16.20 -10.44 33.30
CA GLN A 150 -15.92 -9.76 34.56
C GLN A 150 -16.86 -8.57 34.76
N LYS A 151 -17.02 -7.69 33.76
CA LYS A 151 -17.93 -6.55 33.84
C LYS A 151 -19.39 -6.97 34.02
N ARG A 152 -19.81 -8.06 33.37
CA ARG A 152 -21.15 -8.64 33.55
C ARG A 152 -21.38 -9.11 34.98
N ARG A 153 -20.40 -9.80 35.59
CA ARG A 153 -20.50 -10.23 36.99
C ARG A 153 -20.60 -9.05 37.96
N MET A 154 -19.72 -8.05 37.81
CA MET A 154 -19.77 -6.87 38.66
C MET A 154 -21.11 -6.14 38.55
N CYS A 155 -21.60 -5.92 37.33
CA CYS A 155 -22.90 -5.28 37.12
C CYS A 155 -24.06 -6.09 37.72
N GLN A 156 -24.00 -7.42 37.64
CA GLN A 156 -25.01 -8.28 38.26
C GLN A 156 -25.01 -8.15 39.79
N GLU A 157 -23.83 -8.17 40.41
CA GLU A 157 -23.68 -7.98 41.86
C GLU A 157 -24.19 -6.61 42.31
N GLU A 158 -23.82 -5.54 41.60
CA GLU A 158 -24.29 -4.18 41.87
C GLU A 158 -25.83 -4.07 41.74
N LEU A 159 -26.42 -4.71 40.73
CA LEU A 159 -27.88 -4.73 40.55
C LEU A 159 -28.58 -5.48 41.69
N ASP A 160 -28.02 -6.59 42.15
CA ASP A 160 -28.58 -7.37 43.24
C ASP A 160 -28.50 -6.60 44.58
N GLU A 161 -27.39 -5.90 44.84
CA GLU A 161 -27.22 -5.03 46.00
C GLU A 161 -28.19 -3.84 45.96
N LEU A 162 -28.32 -3.17 44.82
CA LEU A 162 -29.26 -2.07 44.62
C LEU A 162 -30.71 -2.55 44.85
N ARG A 163 -31.05 -3.73 44.34
CA ARG A 163 -32.37 -4.34 44.51
C ARG A 163 -32.67 -4.61 45.98
N GLN A 164 -31.72 -5.22 46.71
CA GLN A 164 -31.89 -5.49 48.14
C GLN A 164 -32.08 -4.20 48.93
N THR A 165 -31.28 -3.18 48.65
CA THR A 165 -31.37 -1.87 49.30
C THR A 165 -32.71 -1.20 49.01
N ALA A 166 -33.17 -1.22 47.76
CA ALA A 166 -34.47 -0.66 47.39
C ALA A 166 -35.64 -1.37 48.09
N ILE A 167 -35.59 -2.70 48.23
CA ILE A 167 -36.60 -3.46 48.97
C ILE A 167 -36.59 -3.09 50.45
N ALA A 168 -35.41 -2.99 51.08
CA ALA A 168 -35.30 -2.59 52.48
C ALA A 168 -35.84 -1.18 52.70
N GLN A 169 -35.47 -0.22 51.86
CA GLN A 169 -35.98 1.15 51.92
C GLN A 169 -37.50 1.21 51.73
N ALA A 170 -38.05 0.44 50.80
CA ALA A 170 -39.50 0.38 50.60
C ALA A 170 -40.22 -0.12 51.86
N HIS A 171 -39.69 -1.16 52.51
CA HIS A 171 -40.23 -1.71 53.75
C HIS A 171 -40.12 -0.71 54.91
N ASP A 172 -39.01 0.02 55.03
CA ASP A 172 -38.86 1.07 56.04
C ASP A 172 -39.84 2.22 55.84
N ILE A 173 -40.07 2.62 54.58
CA ILE A 173 -41.07 3.64 54.23
C ILE A 173 -42.49 3.16 54.57
N GLU A 174 -42.82 1.90 54.27
CA GLU A 174 -44.13 1.30 54.58
C GLU A 174 -44.39 1.30 56.09
N ASN A 175 -43.44 0.80 56.89
CA ASN A 175 -43.58 0.79 58.35
C ASN A 175 -43.69 2.20 58.93
N GLY A 176 -42.89 3.15 58.42
CA GLY A 176 -42.96 4.54 58.87
C GLY A 176 -44.28 5.22 58.51
N ALA A 177 -44.89 4.84 57.38
CA ALA A 177 -46.21 5.32 56.99
C ALA A 177 -47.32 4.74 57.88
N ASP A 178 -47.24 3.45 58.23
CA ASP A 178 -48.16 2.79 59.15
C ASP A 178 -48.08 3.40 60.55
N GLU A 179 -46.87 3.59 61.09
CA GLU A 179 -46.64 4.24 62.39
C GLU A 179 -47.16 5.69 62.38
N TYR A 180 -46.94 6.43 61.30
CA TYR A 180 -47.49 7.77 61.16
C TYR A 180 -49.02 7.77 61.15
N ALA A 181 -49.65 6.84 60.43
CA ALA A 181 -51.10 6.70 60.38
C ALA A 181 -51.69 6.40 61.78
N ASP A 182 -51.09 5.48 62.53
CA ASP A 182 -51.51 5.15 63.89
C ASP A 182 -51.41 6.36 64.82
N ASN A 183 -50.29 7.09 64.79
CA ASN A 183 -50.11 8.31 65.59
C ASN A 183 -51.15 9.40 65.26
N VAL A 184 -51.45 9.59 63.96
CA VAL A 184 -52.48 10.55 63.52
C VAL A 184 -53.87 10.11 64.01
N LEU A 185 -54.19 8.82 63.91
CA LEU A 185 -55.47 8.27 64.38
C LEU A 185 -55.61 8.36 65.90
N GLU A 186 -54.56 8.07 66.67
CA GLU A 186 -54.54 8.22 68.13
C GLU A 186 -54.78 9.68 68.53
N GLY A 187 -54.15 10.63 67.85
CA GLY A 187 -54.39 12.06 68.05
C GLY A 187 -55.85 12.45 67.81
N ILE A 188 -56.44 12.00 66.70
CA ILE A 188 -57.86 12.25 66.38
C ILE A 188 -58.78 11.62 67.43
N GLU A 189 -58.46 10.41 67.91
CA GLU A 189 -59.24 9.74 68.96
C GLU A 189 -59.23 10.55 70.26
N GLN A 190 -58.06 11.08 70.65
CA GLN A 190 -57.91 11.88 71.85
C GLN A 190 -58.69 13.20 71.76
N ASP A 191 -58.62 13.90 70.62
CA ASP A 191 -59.39 15.13 70.37
C ASP A 191 -60.91 14.88 70.47
N LEU A 192 -61.38 13.76 69.90
CA LEU A 192 -62.79 13.38 69.98
C LEU A 192 -63.22 13.06 71.41
N LYS A 193 -62.38 12.37 72.20
CA LYS A 193 -62.63 12.10 73.63
C LYS A 193 -62.76 13.40 74.43
N ASP A 194 -61.87 14.36 74.18
CA ASP A 194 -61.89 15.65 74.85
C ASP A 194 -63.14 16.47 74.48
N MET A 195 -63.53 16.47 73.20
CA MET A 195 -64.77 17.10 72.76
C MET A 195 -66.02 16.45 73.39
N LEU A 196 -66.07 15.12 73.45
CA LEU A 196 -67.17 14.39 74.12
C LEU A 196 -67.24 14.71 75.61
N ARG A 197 -66.09 14.87 76.27
CA ARG A 197 -66.03 15.30 77.68
C ARG A 197 -66.60 16.69 77.86
N ILE A 198 -66.23 17.64 77.00
CA ILE A 198 -66.76 19.01 77.01
C ILE A 198 -68.29 18.99 76.79
N LEU A 199 -68.78 18.25 75.80
CA LEU A 199 -70.22 18.12 75.53
C LEU A 199 -70.98 17.49 76.70
N THR A 200 -70.40 16.47 77.34
CA THR A 200 -71.01 15.81 78.50
C THR A 200 -71.14 16.78 79.67
N ASN A 201 -70.07 17.53 79.97
CA ASN A 201 -70.06 18.57 81.00
C ASN A 201 -71.07 19.68 80.69
N GLY A 202 -71.05 20.22 79.45
CA GLY A 202 -71.98 21.26 79.03
C GLY A 202 -73.46 20.81 79.10
N ARG A 203 -73.75 19.57 78.70
CA ARG A 203 -75.10 18.99 78.85
C ARG A 203 -75.52 18.80 80.31
N GLN A 204 -74.58 18.41 81.18
CA GLN A 204 -74.85 18.26 82.61
C GLN A 204 -75.17 19.62 83.26
N GLN A 205 -74.52 20.69 82.81
CA GLN A 205 -74.77 22.06 83.24
C GLN A 205 -76.15 22.55 82.80
N LEU A 206 -76.54 22.32 81.54
CA LEU A 206 -77.89 22.64 81.04
C LEU A 206 -79.00 21.86 81.77
N ARG A 207 -78.73 20.65 82.26
CA ARG A 207 -79.67 19.89 83.11
C ARG A 207 -79.85 20.48 84.51
N HIS A 208 -78.86 21.20 85.02
CA HIS A 208 -78.98 21.97 86.28
C HIS A 208 -79.70 23.33 86.05
N ASP A 209 -79.63 23.89 84.84
CA ASP A 209 -80.22 25.18 84.49
C ASP A 209 -81.68 25.14 84.00
N VAL A 210 -82.41 24.02 84.09
CA VAL A 210 -83.87 23.99 83.81
C VAL A 210 -84.65 24.51 85.03
N PRO A 211 -85.24 25.73 85.00
CA PRO A 211 -86.10 26.21 86.07
C PRO A 211 -87.49 25.59 85.89
N SER A 212 -88.00 24.98 86.96
CA SER A 212 -89.43 24.66 87.06
C SER A 212 -90.23 25.96 87.07
N GLN A 213 -90.94 26.27 85.98
CA GLN A 213 -92.01 27.27 86.02
C GLN A 213 -93.23 26.85 85.19
N ARG A 214 -94.19 26.23 85.89
CA ARG A 214 -95.65 26.12 85.62
C ARG A 214 -96.22 25.26 86.77
N ASN A 215 -97.27 25.60 87.52
CA ASN A 215 -98.24 26.68 87.51
C ASN A 215 -99.10 26.62 88.81
N SER A 216 -99.84 27.71 89.07
CA SER A 216 -101.17 27.84 89.75
C SER A 216 -101.33 27.91 91.29
N HIS A 217 -101.96 29.04 91.73
CA HIS A 217 -102.79 29.34 92.93
C HIS A 217 -103.79 28.21 93.32
N PRO A 218 -104.43 28.13 94.53
CA PRO A 218 -105.25 29.18 95.22
C PRO A 218 -105.31 29.09 96.79
N PRO A 219 -106.41 29.40 97.54
CA PRO A 219 -106.62 30.59 98.40
C PRO A 219 -106.77 30.35 99.93
N GLN A 220 -106.83 31.41 100.77
CA GLN A 220 -107.92 31.73 101.75
C GLN A 220 -107.51 32.51 103.03
N LYS A 221 -108.28 33.59 103.27
CA LYS A 221 -108.94 34.06 104.53
C LYS A 221 -108.21 33.95 105.88
N LYS A 222 -107.98 35.09 106.55
CA LYS A 222 -108.85 35.65 107.60
C LYS A 222 -108.42 37.06 107.99
#